data_AF-A0A538D297-F1
#
_entry.id   AF-A0A538D297-F1
#
_cell.length_a   1.000
_cell.length_b   1.000
_cell.length_c   1.000
_cell.angle_alpha   90.00
_cell.angle_beta   90.00
_cell.angle_gamma   90.00
#
_symmetry.space_group_name_H-M   'P 1'
#
loop_
_entity.id
_entity.type
_entity.pdbx_description
1 polymer ?
#
loop_
_entity_poly.entity_id
_entity_poly.type
_entity_poly.pdbx_seq_one_letter_code
_entity_poly.pdbx_strand_id
1 'polypeptide(L)'
;MGPARARADVDVELRLERDARVPPASLVLVESVSGLGERRTPLDSRRGRYTLSGVRRGRYVFLDARAVLEDAFGLQRAEIPLAAPWTLLVYPRLVELDRLFSE
;
A
#
# COMPACT_ATOMS: atom_id res chain seq x y z
N MET A 1 19.05 -15.89 -23.71
CA MET A 1 17.95 -16.05 -22.74
C MET A 1 18.12 -14.96 -21.68
N GLY A 2 17.41 -13.83 -21.81
CA GLY A 2 17.59 -12.68 -20.91
C GLY A 2 17.11 -13.02 -19.49
N PRO A 3 17.68 -12.40 -18.43
CA PRO A 3 17.28 -12.71 -17.06
C PRO A 3 15.79 -12.43 -16.90
N ALA A 4 15.05 -13.45 -16.43
CA ALA A 4 13.65 -13.30 -16.08
C ALA A 4 13.53 -12.12 -15.10
N ARG A 5 12.72 -11.11 -15.46
CA ARG A 5 12.48 -9.95 -14.59
C ARG A 5 11.78 -10.46 -13.33
N ALA A 6 12.53 -10.61 -12.24
CA ALA A 6 11.99 -11.06 -10.97
C ALA A 6 10.86 -10.11 -10.54
N ARG A 7 9.68 -10.70 -10.31
CA ARG A 7 8.50 -10.04 -9.78
C ARG A 7 8.25 -10.57 -8.38
N ALA A 8 7.82 -9.70 -7.47
CA ALA A 8 7.46 -10.05 -6.11
C ALA A 8 5.99 -9.69 -5.86
N ASP A 9 5.36 -10.43 -4.96
CA ASP A 9 4.09 -10.03 -4.36
C ASP A 9 4.42 -9.41 -3.01
N VAL A 10 3.92 -8.21 -2.76
CA VAL A 10 4.18 -7.48 -1.51
C VAL A 10 2.86 -7.29 -0.76
N ASP A 11 2.76 -7.90 0.42
CA ASP A 11 1.63 -7.69 1.31
C ASP A 11 1.80 -6.36 2.05
N VAL A 12 0.77 -5.52 1.99
CA VAL A 12 0.71 -4.22 2.64
C VAL A 12 -0.36 -4.28 3.71
N GLU A 13 0.05 -4.02 4.95
CA GLU A 13 -0.88 -3.82 6.06
C GLU A 13 -1.14 -2.34 6.29
N LEU A 14 -2.41 -2.00 6.43
CA LEU A 14 -2.87 -0.65 6.71
C LEU A 14 -3.36 -0.56 8.15
N ARG A 15 -2.96 0.52 8.84
CA ARG A 15 -3.40 0.83 10.19
C ARG A 15 -3.69 2.32 10.26
N LEU A 16 -4.95 2.67 10.54
CA LEU A 16 -5.35 4.05 10.78
C LEU A 16 -5.39 4.32 12.28
N GLU A 17 -4.77 5.41 12.69
CA GLU A 17 -4.96 5.95 14.03
C GLU A 17 -6.16 6.89 14.03
N ARG A 18 -6.96 6.84 15.11
CA ARG A 18 -8.13 7.70 15.28
C ARG A 18 -8.29 8.08 16.74
N ASP A 19 -8.68 9.32 16.97
CA ASP A 19 -9.04 9.82 18.31
C ASP A 19 -10.53 9.64 18.62
N ALA A 20 -11.35 9.47 17.58
CA ALA A 20 -12.79 9.29 17.72
C ALA A 20 -13.14 7.93 18.35
N ARG A 21 -14.02 7.95 19.35
CA ARG A 21 -14.50 6.74 20.04
C ARG A 21 -15.37 5.85 19.15
N VAL A 22 -16.25 6.48 18.37
CA VAL A 22 -17.21 5.77 17.52
C VAL A 22 -16.59 5.57 16.12
N PRO A 23 -16.52 4.33 15.60
CA PRO A 23 -16.08 4.09 14.23
C PRO A 23 -17.09 4.68 13.24
N PRO A 24 -16.64 5.16 12.07
CA PRO A 24 -17.57 5.48 10.98
C PRO A 24 -18.26 4.22 10.47
N ALA A 25 -19.40 4.39 9.79
CA ALA A 25 -20.12 3.29 9.16
C ALA A 25 -19.30 2.65 8.03
N SER A 26 -18.59 3.46 7.24
CA SER A 26 -17.59 3.01 6.29
C SER A 26 -16.29 3.79 6.42
N LEU A 27 -15.18 3.12 6.12
CA LEU A 27 -13.85 3.73 6.07
C LEU A 27 -13.07 3.10 4.94
N VAL A 28 -12.68 3.91 3.96
CA VAL A 28 -11.88 3.48 2.81
C VAL A 28 -10.62 4.31 2.74
N LEU A 29 -9.46 3.65 2.72
CA LEU A 29 -8.20 4.31 2.43
C LEU A 29 -8.03 4.40 0.92
N VAL A 30 -7.80 5.61 0.40
CA VAL A 30 -7.47 5.84 -1.01
C VAL A 30 -6.03 6.32 -1.10
N GLU A 31 -5.21 5.59 -1.83
CA GLU A 31 -3.76 5.85 -1.96
C GLU A 31 -3.38 5.96 -3.45
N SER A 32 -2.52 6.90 -3.79
CA SER A 32 -1.92 7.01 -5.13
C SER A 32 -0.48 6.56 -5.11
N VAL A 33 -0.15 5.46 -5.79
CA VAL A 33 1.18 4.85 -5.76
C VAL A 33 1.88 4.98 -7.12
N SER A 34 3.07 5.57 -7.15
CA SER A 34 3.82 5.87 -8.36
C SER A 34 4.06 4.61 -9.21
N GLY A 35 3.59 4.59 -10.46
CA GLY A 35 3.74 3.44 -11.34
C GLY A 35 2.91 2.20 -10.97
N LEU A 36 2.07 2.27 -9.93
CA LEU A 36 1.13 1.21 -9.52
C LEU A 36 -0.34 1.66 -9.47
N GLY A 37 -0.61 2.97 -9.60
CA GLY A 37 -1.95 3.54 -9.73
C GLY A 37 -2.64 3.87 -8.41
N GLU A 38 -3.92 4.20 -8.49
CA GLU A 38 -4.80 4.42 -7.33
C GLU A 38 -5.20 3.07 -6.72
N ARG A 39 -5.27 3.03 -5.38
CA ARG A 39 -5.79 1.90 -4.62
C ARG A 39 -6.85 2.39 -3.65
N ARG A 40 -7.94 1.62 -3.56
CA ARG A 40 -9.05 1.88 -2.64
C ARG A 40 -9.21 0.64 -1.78
N THR A 41 -8.93 0.76 -0.49
CA THR A 41 -8.93 -0.35 0.45
C THR A 41 -9.93 -0.09 1.57
N PRO A 42 -11.05 -0.83 1.64
CA PRO A 42 -11.92 -0.80 2.79
C PRO A 42 -11.15 -1.22 4.05
N LEU A 43 -11.36 -0.50 5.14
CA LEU A 43 -10.79 -0.83 6.44
C LEU A 43 -11.86 -1.45 7.33
N ASP A 44 -11.56 -2.59 7.92
CA ASP A 44 -12.33 -3.13 9.04
C ASP A 44 -11.93 -2.36 10.31
N SER A 45 -12.83 -1.45 10.72
CA SER A 45 -12.68 -0.48 11.82
C SER A 45 -11.49 0.49 11.66
N ARG A 46 -10.27 -0.03 11.61
CA ARG A 46 -9.01 0.73 11.44
C ARG A 46 -7.91 -0.07 10.74
N ARG A 47 -8.18 -1.29 10.29
CA ARG A 47 -7.18 -2.18 9.69
C ARG A 47 -7.60 -2.60 8.29
N GLY A 48 -6.63 -2.73 7.41
CA GLY A 48 -6.84 -3.26 6.07
C GLY A 48 -5.60 -3.98 5.60
N ARG A 49 -5.75 -4.76 4.52
CA ARG A 49 -4.62 -5.40 3.85
C ARG A 49 -4.90 -5.48 2.37
N TYR A 50 -3.87 -5.34 1.57
CA TYR A 50 -3.89 -5.71 0.16
C TYR A 50 -2.53 -6.23 -0.28
N THR A 51 -2.51 -6.88 -1.43
CA THR A 51 -1.27 -7.35 -2.06
C THR A 51 -0.97 -6.52 -3.31
N LEU A 52 0.27 -6.04 -3.41
CA LEU A 52 0.83 -5.51 -4.63
C LEU A 52 1.40 -6.67 -5.45
N SER A 53 0.61 -7.20 -6.39
CA SER A 53 1.01 -8.36 -7.17
C SER A 53 2.02 -8.03 -8.27
N GLY A 54 3.01 -8.89 -8.41
CA GLY A 54 3.95 -8.88 -9.52
C GLY A 54 4.79 -7.61 -9.64
N VAL A 55 5.04 -6.90 -8.54
CA VAL A 55 5.83 -5.66 -8.51
C VAL A 55 7.27 -5.94 -8.91
N ARG A 56 7.83 -5.01 -9.69
CA ARG A 56 9.23 -5.09 -10.11
C ARG A 56 10.11 -4.53 -9.00
N ARG A 57 11.41 -4.84 -9.04
CA ARG A 57 12.36 -4.13 -8.18
C ARG A 57 12.27 -2.63 -8.45
N GLY A 58 12.44 -1.83 -7.40
CA GLY A 58 12.50 -0.39 -7.51
C GLY A 58 11.86 0.33 -6.34
N ARG A 59 11.83 1.65 -6.48
CA ARG A 59 11.24 2.58 -5.50
C ARG A 59 9.85 2.97 -5.95
N TYR A 60 8.88 2.78 -5.07
CA TYR A 60 7.48 3.16 -5.25
C TYR A 60 7.12 4.20 -4.20
N VAL A 61 6.65 5.36 -4.65
CA VAL A 61 6.26 6.47 -3.77
C VAL A 61 4.74 6.48 -3.64
N PHE A 62 4.25 6.49 -2.41
CA PHE A 62 2.87 6.80 -2.08
C PHE A 62 2.77 8.33 -2.11
N LEU A 63 2.23 8.85 -3.20
CA LEU A 63 2.21 10.27 -3.54
C LEU A 63 1.16 11.03 -2.73
N ASP A 64 0.01 10.41 -2.55
CA ASP A 64 -1.15 10.94 -1.85
C ASP A 64 -1.86 9.80 -1.12
N ALA A 65 -2.47 10.13 0.01
CA ALA A 65 -3.27 9.22 0.80
C ALA A 65 -4.39 9.98 1.52
N ARG A 66 -5.61 9.47 1.44
CA ARG A 66 -6.77 10.05 2.10
C ARG A 66 -7.67 8.98 2.67
N ALA A 67 -8.22 9.24 3.85
CA ALA A 67 -9.30 8.46 4.42
C ALA A 67 -10.64 9.02 3.92
N VAL A 68 -11.45 8.15 3.32
CA VAL A 68 -12.82 8.45 2.90
C VAL A 68 -13.78 7.81 3.88
N LEU A 69 -14.66 8.62 4.46
CA LEU A 69 -15.67 8.20 5.41
C LEU A 69 -17.04 8.49 4.80
N GLU A 70 -17.94 7.51 4.86
CA GLU A 70 -19.34 7.69 4.44
C GLU A 70 -20.27 7.23 5.58
N ASP A 71 -21.42 7.89 5.69
CA ASP A 71 -22.46 7.44 6.61
C ASP A 71 -23.15 6.16 6.12
N ALA A 72 -23.95 5.53 6.99
CA ALA A 72 -24.62 4.26 6.71
C ALA A 72 -25.68 4.33 5.60
N PHE A 73 -26.10 5.54 5.22
CA PHE A 73 -27.11 5.81 4.20
C PHE A 73 -26.51 6.35 2.91
N GLY A 74 -25.20 6.60 2.86
CA GLY A 74 -24.48 7.17 1.72
C GLY A 74 -24.86 8.63 1.42
N LEU A 75 -25.38 9.37 2.39
CA LEU A 75 -25.88 10.74 2.18
C LEU A 75 -24.79 11.80 2.33
N GLN A 76 -23.78 11.52 3.14
CA GLN A 76 -22.66 12.38 3.47
C GLN A 76 -21.35 11.63 3.30
N ARG A 77 -20.35 12.36 2.81
CA ARG A 77 -19.00 11.88 2.55
C ARG A 77 -18.00 12.91 3.04
N ALA A 78 -17.01 12.45 3.80
CA ALA A 78 -15.88 13.25 4.21
C ALA A 78 -14.58 12.63 3.68
N GLU A 79 -13.65 13.50 3.29
CA GLU A 79 -12.32 13.11 2.83
C GLU A 79 -11.27 13.81 3.68
N ILE A 80 -10.43 13.01 4.33
CA ILE A 80 -9.42 13.49 5.26
C ILE A 80 -8.05 13.18 4.65
N PRO A 81 -7.26 14.20 4.24
CA PRO A 81 -5.91 13.97 3.76
C PRO A 81 -5.04 13.42 4.89
N LEU A 82 -4.19 12.46 4.56
CA LEU A 82 -3.21 11.88 5.48
C LEU A 82 -1.81 12.35 5.11
N ALA A 83 -0.86 12.21 6.04
CA ALA A 83 0.50 12.65 5.82
C ALA A 83 1.14 11.89 4.65
N ALA A 84 1.61 12.56 3.61
CA ALA A 84 2.30 11.96 2.47
C ALA A 84 3.44 12.92 2.04
N PRO A 85 4.49 12.45 1.35
CA PRO A 85 4.65 11.12 0.74
C PRO A 85 5.32 10.06 1.63
N TRP A 86 5.10 8.78 1.29
CA TRP A 86 5.86 7.64 1.83
C TRP A 86 6.54 6.85 0.72
N THR A 87 7.49 5.97 1.08
CA THR A 87 8.25 5.18 0.10
C THR A 87 8.25 3.70 0.47
N LEU A 88 7.89 2.85 -0.51
CA LEU A 88 8.12 1.41 -0.50
C LEU A 88 9.30 1.07 -1.43
N LEU A 89 10.27 0.35 -0.90
CA LEU A 89 11.43 -0.12 -1.66
C LEU A 89 11.36 -1.63 -1.82
N VAL A 90 11.21 -2.08 -3.08
CA VAL A 90 11.18 -3.50 -3.43
C VAL A 90 12.58 -3.91 -3.88
N TYR A 91 13.29 -4.59 -2.99
CA TYR A 91 14.61 -5.13 -3.25
C TYR A 91 14.57 -6.41 -4.09
N PRO A 92 15.67 -6.75 -4.80
CA PRO A 92 15.80 -8.08 -5.38
C PRO A 92 15.75 -9.15 -4.29
N ARG A 93 15.40 -10.39 -4.69
CA ARG A 93 15.56 -11.55 -3.82
C ARG A 93 17.04 -11.70 -3.49
N LEU A 94 17.39 -11.59 -2.22
CA LEU A 94 18.72 -11.93 -1.74
C LEU A 94 18.84 -13.46 -1.78
N VAL A 95 19.91 -13.94 -2.38
CA VAL A 95 20.28 -15.35 -2.39
C VAL A 95 21.64 -15.46 -1.72
N GLU A 96 21.80 -16.44 -0.84
CA GLU A 96 23.13 -16.78 -0.35
C GLU A 96 23.96 -17.33 -1.53
N LEU A 97 25.18 -16.80 -1.67
CA LEU A 97 26.13 -17.31 -2.65
C LEU A 97 27.05 -18.29 -1.92
N ASP A 98 27.00 -19.56 -2.32
CA ASP A 98 27.83 -20.60 -1.71
C ASP A 98 29.33 -20.35 -1.95
N ARG A 99 29.71 -19.67 -3.05
CA ARG A 99 31.08 -19.28 -3.39
C ARG A 99 31.07 -17.97 -4.17
N LEU A 100 32.01 -17.07 -3.87
CA LEU A 100 32.24 -15.87 -4.66
C LEU A 100 32.92 -16.28 -5.98
N PHE A 101 32.53 -15.65 -7.09
CA PHE A 101 33.16 -15.88 -8.39
C PHE A 101 34.63 -15.41 -8.30
N SER A 102 35.55 -16.36 -8.13
CA SER A 102 36.98 -16.13 -8.29
C SER A 102 37.46 -17.01 -9.45
N GLU A 103 37.92 -16.36 -10.52
CA GLU A 103 38.89 -16.93 -11.47
C GLU A 103 40.31 -16.63 -10.98
#